data_AF-A0A081C927-F1
#
_entry.id   AF-A0A081C927-F1
#
_cell.length_a   1.000
_cell.length_b   1.000
_cell.length_c   1.000
_cell.angle_alpha   90.00
_cell.angle_beta   90.00
_cell.angle_gamma   90.00
#
_symmetry.space_group_name_H-M   'P 1'
#
loop_
_entity.id
_entity.type
_entity.pdbx_description
1 polymer ?
#
loop_
_entity_poly.entity_id
_entity_poly.type
_entity_poly.pdbx_seq_one_letter_code
_entity_poly.pdbx_strand_id
1 'polypeptide(L)'
;MIEEIGIDVSAGTIAVPVLLNGQEVFRMNYPHDVIIRVEDSTKAIGSVKTSSKDRLDKIFVDKFLYNRLTDTNTPHFAVFLNDVQLM
;
A
#
# COMPACT_ATOMS: atom_id res chain seq x y z
N MET A 1 -18.87 -4.80 5.40
CA MET A 1 -17.60 -4.10 5.08
C MET A 1 -16.49 -4.67 5.96
N ILE A 2 -15.20 -4.61 5.60
CA ILE A 2 -14.09 -5.11 6.47
C ILE A 2 -14.14 -4.47 7.88
N GLU A 3 -14.68 -3.25 7.99
CA GLU A 3 -14.91 -2.53 9.24
C GLU A 3 -15.87 -3.27 10.21
N GLU A 4 -16.83 -4.04 9.69
CA GLU A 4 -17.84 -4.75 10.51
C GLU A 4 -17.23 -5.87 11.37
N ILE A 5 -16.03 -6.33 11.03
CA ILE A 5 -15.26 -7.30 11.83
C ILE A 5 -14.21 -6.62 12.74
N GLY A 6 -14.32 -5.30 12.95
CA GLY A 6 -13.46 -4.54 13.87
C GLY A 6 -12.08 -4.18 13.31
N ILE A 7 -11.90 -4.24 11.99
CA ILE A 7 -10.63 -3.89 11.33
C ILE A 7 -10.76 -2.50 10.72
N ASP A 8 -9.92 -1.55 11.16
CA ASP A 8 -9.82 -0.24 10.52
C ASP A 8 -9.21 -0.38 9.13
N VAL A 9 -9.97 0.05 8.13
CA VAL A 9 -9.61 -0.02 6.72
C VAL A 9 -9.94 1.31 6.05
N SER A 10 -9.02 1.85 5.27
CA SER A 10 -9.27 3.08 4.53
C SER A 10 -8.57 3.09 3.18
N ALA A 11 -9.12 3.79 2.20
CA ALA A 11 -8.36 4.27 1.06
C ALA A 11 -7.62 5.56 1.45
N GLY A 12 -6.45 5.84 0.87
CA GLY A 12 -5.77 7.09 1.16
C GLY A 12 -4.29 7.12 0.77
N THR A 13 -3.60 8.14 1.26
CA THR A 13 -2.18 8.34 1.00
C THR A 13 -1.38 8.09 2.28
N ILE A 14 -0.33 7.28 2.19
CA ILE A 14 0.65 7.14 3.25
C ILE A 14 1.84 8.03 2.94
N ALA A 15 2.14 8.95 3.85
CA ALA A 15 3.30 9.83 3.76
C ALA A 15 4.48 9.22 4.54
N VAL A 16 5.49 8.73 3.84
CA VAL A 16 6.68 8.09 4.43
C VAL A 16 7.85 9.08 4.44
N PRO A 17 8.54 9.28 5.57
CA PRO A 17 9.68 10.19 5.62
C PRO A 17 10.87 9.60 4.85
N VAL A 18 11.57 10.45 4.10
CA VAL A 18 12.89 10.14 3.52
C VAL A 18 13.95 10.77 4.40
N LEU A 19 14.83 9.93 4.93
CA LEU A 19 15.89 10.35 5.84
C LEU A 19 17.24 10.40 5.11
N LEU A 20 17.96 11.51 5.26
CA LEU A 20 19.35 11.64 4.85
C LEU A 20 20.17 12.01 6.09
N ASN A 21 21.14 11.16 6.45
CA ASN A 21 21.94 11.33 7.68
C ASN A 21 21.08 11.48 8.96
N GLY A 22 19.94 10.78 9.02
CA GLY A 22 19.01 10.84 10.15
C GLY A 22 18.07 12.07 10.16
N GLN A 23 18.21 12.99 9.21
CA GLN A 23 17.33 14.14 9.08
C GLN A 23 16.26 13.89 8.01
N GLU A 24 14.99 14.17 8.33
CA GLU A 24 13.90 14.15 7.34
C GLU A 24 14.12 15.28 6.32
N VAL A 25 14.33 14.89 5.06
CA VAL A 25 14.53 15.85 3.95
C VAL A 25 13.23 16.15 3.21
N PHE A 26 12.34 15.16 3.09
CA PHE A 26 10.99 15.30 2.55
C PHE A 26 10.16 14.05 2.88
N ARG A 27 8.86 14.10 2.58
CA ARG A 27 7.96 12.93 2.66
C ARG A 27 7.54 12.48 1.28
N MET A 28 7.62 11.17 1.05
CA MET A 28 7.06 10.53 -0.14
C MET A 28 5.62 10.11 0.11
N ASN A 29 4.74 10.47 -0.81
CA ASN A 29 3.31 10.18 -0.72
C ASN A 29 2.96 8.98 -1.59
N TYR A 30 2.45 7.93 -0.98
CA TYR A 30 2.03 6.70 -1.64
C TYR A 30 0.51 6.53 -1.56
N PRO A 31 -0.23 6.73 -2.67
CA PRO A 31 -1.65 6.48 -2.71
C PRO A 31 -1.92 4.97 -2.79
N HIS A 32 -2.78 4.48 -1.90
CA HIS A 32 -3.18 3.09 -1.84
C HIS A 32 -4.71 2.95 -1.76
N ASP A 33 -5.21 1.88 -2.39
CA ASP A 33 -6.64 1.60 -2.46
C ASP A 33 -7.16 1.03 -1.12
N VAL A 34 -6.31 0.30 -0.39
CA VAL A 34 -6.62 -0.29 0.91
C VAL A 34 -5.44 -0.10 1.87
N ILE A 35 -5.71 0.44 3.05
CA ILE A 35 -4.75 0.60 4.15
C ILE A 35 -5.41 0.01 5.38
N ILE A 36 -4.81 -1.03 5.95
CA ILE A 36 -5.30 -1.66 7.19
C ILE A 36 -4.46 -1.14 8.35
N ARG A 37 -5.12 -0.62 9.39
CA ARG A 37 -4.47 -0.15 10.60
C ARG A 37 -4.94 -0.93 11.82
N VAL A 38 -4.03 -1.09 12.76
CA VAL A 38 -4.32 -1.59 14.10
C VAL A 38 -3.51 -0.72 15.06
N GLU A 39 -4.17 -0.09 16.03
CA GLU A 39 -3.54 0.83 16.99
C GLU A 39 -2.71 1.92 16.28
N ASP A 40 -3.31 2.59 15.28
CA ASP A 40 -2.71 3.64 14.44
C ASP A 40 -1.48 3.22 13.62
N SER A 41 -1.08 1.95 13.68
CA SER A 41 0.03 1.38 12.92
C SER A 41 -0.48 0.71 11.64
N THR A 42 0.10 1.08 10.50
CA THR A 42 -0.17 0.40 9.22
C THR A 42 0.29 -1.05 9.26
N LYS A 43 -0.65 -1.99 9.23
CA LYS A 43 -0.39 -3.44 9.29
C LYS A 43 -0.40 -4.11 7.93
N ALA A 44 -1.15 -3.59 6.96
CA ALA A 44 -1.13 -4.09 5.59
C ALA A 44 -1.52 -3.01 4.59
N ILE A 45 -1.01 -3.13 3.38
CA ILE A 45 -1.30 -2.22 2.27
C ILE A 45 -1.80 -3.04 1.09
N GLY A 46 -2.95 -2.65 0.54
CA GLY A 46 -3.61 -3.30 -0.57
C GLY A 46 -3.75 -2.38 -1.77
N SER A 47 -3.64 -2.96 -2.96
CA SER A 47 -3.95 -2.30 -4.23
C SER A 47 -5.05 -3.04 -4.97
N VAL A 48 -6.03 -2.33 -5.51
CA VAL A 48 -7.10 -2.88 -6.34
C VAL A 48 -6.80 -2.49 -7.79
N LYS A 49 -6.76 -3.47 -8.68
CA LYS A 49 -6.48 -3.27 -10.11
C LYS A 49 -7.43 -4.09 -10.96
N THR A 50 -7.75 -3.64 -12.16
CA THR A 50 -8.64 -4.36 -13.10
C THR A 50 -7.90 -5.43 -13.91
N SER A 51 -6.58 -5.34 -14.04
CA SER A 51 -5.75 -6.33 -14.70
C SER A 51 -4.36 -6.36 -14.09
N SER A 52 -3.72 -7.53 -14.09
CA SER A 52 -2.33 -7.72 -13.69
C SER A 52 -1.33 -7.40 -14.80
N LYS A 53 -1.79 -7.31 -16.06
CA LYS A 53 -0.97 -7.02 -17.23
C LYS A 53 -0.34 -5.62 -17.05
N ASP A 54 0.99 -5.58 -16.97
CA ASP A 54 1.84 -4.39 -16.83
C ASP A 54 1.77 -3.62 -15.49
N ARG A 55 1.02 -4.10 -14.49
CA ARG A 55 0.80 -3.36 -13.22
C ARG A 55 1.32 -4.06 -11.98
N LEU A 56 1.79 -5.30 -12.12
CA LEU A 56 2.36 -6.08 -11.03
C LEU A 56 3.67 -5.48 -10.50
N ASP A 57 4.53 -4.99 -11.38
CA ASP A 57 5.83 -4.39 -11.02
C ASP A 57 5.67 -3.22 -10.05
N LYS A 58 4.65 -2.38 -10.27
CA LYS A 58 4.39 -1.23 -9.39
C LYS A 58 4.10 -1.66 -7.95
N ILE A 59 3.31 -2.72 -7.75
CA ILE A 59 2.97 -3.23 -6.42
C ILE A 59 4.24 -3.72 -5.69
N PHE A 60 5.14 -4.39 -6.42
CA PHE A 60 6.41 -4.85 -5.85
C PHE A 60 7.38 -3.71 -5.54
N VAL A 61 7.45 -2.69 -6.40
CA VAL A 61 8.28 -1.49 -6.16
C VAL A 61 7.75 -0.71 -4.96
N ASP A 62 6.43 -0.51 -4.87
CA ASP A 62 5.79 0.18 -3.73
C ASP A 62 6.09 -0.57 -2.42
N LYS A 63 5.92 -1.90 -2.40
CA LYS A 63 6.31 -2.74 -1.26
C LYS A 63 7.77 -2.56 -0.87
N PHE A 64 8.67 -2.68 -1.85
CA PHE A 64 10.10 -2.59 -1.62
C PHE A 64 10.49 -1.24 -1.02
N LEU A 65 10.01 -0.14 -1.62
CA LEU A 65 10.31 1.21 -1.17
C LEU A 65 9.71 1.49 0.20
N TYR A 66 8.45 1.14 0.44
CA TYR A 66 7.80 1.34 1.73
C TYR A 66 8.57 0.64 2.85
N ASN A 67 8.87 -0.64 2.66
CA ASN A 67 9.59 -1.44 3.65
C ASN A 67 11.00 -0.89 3.88
N ARG A 68 11.70 -0.46 2.83
CA ARG A 68 13.04 0.12 2.93
C ARG A 68 13.06 1.47 3.66
N LEU A 69 12.08 2.32 3.41
CA LEU A 69 11.99 3.66 4.01
C LEU A 69 11.48 3.64 5.45
N THR A 70 10.66 2.65 5.81
CA THR A 70 10.09 2.52 7.16
C THR A 70 10.83 1.53 8.05
N ASP A 71 11.79 0.78 7.50
CA ASP A 71 12.44 -0.36 8.17
C ASP A 71 11.43 -1.38 8.73
N THR A 72 10.40 -1.68 7.94
CA THR A 72 9.34 -2.63 8.30
C THR A 72 9.21 -3.74 7.26
N ASN A 73 8.52 -4.83 7.63
CA ASN A 73 8.12 -5.88 6.69
C ASN A 73 6.60 -5.89 6.48
N THR A 74 6.01 -4.72 6.23
CA THR A 74 4.57 -4.59 6.09
C THR A 74 4.07 -5.39 4.87
N PRO A 75 3.12 -6.32 5.05
CA PRO A 75 2.56 -7.10 3.95
C PRO A 75 1.86 -6.18 2.94
N HIS A 76 2.18 -6.40 1.67
CA HIS A 76 1.51 -5.78 0.53
C HIS A 76 0.76 -6.85 -0.25
N PHE A 77 -0.48 -6.57 -0.60
CA PHE A 77 -1.31 -7.46 -1.42
C PHE A 77 -1.96 -6.69 -2.56
N ALA A 78 -2.40 -7.42 -3.57
CA ALA A 78 -3.18 -6.85 -4.66
C ALA A 78 -4.40 -7.71 -4.95
N VAL A 79 -5.53 -7.05 -5.15
CA VAL A 79 -6.76 -7.66 -5.60
C VAL A 79 -6.95 -7.29 -7.06
N PHE A 80 -6.93 -8.31 -7.92
CA PHE A 80 -7.19 -8.14 -9.35
C PHE A 80 -8.67 -8.44 -9.62
N LEU A 81 -9.44 -7.40 -9.91
CA LEU A 81 -10.82 -7.50 -10.35
C LEU A 81 -10.79 -7.91 -11.82
N ASN A 82 -10.82 -9.20 -12.09
CA ASN A 82 -10.92 -9.72 -13.45
C ASN A 82 -12.24 -9.20 -14.04
N ASP A 83 -12.18 -8.17 -14.89
CA ASP A 83 -13.30 -7.79 -15.74
C ASP A 83 -13.26 -8.69 -16.98
N VAL A 84 -14.44 -9.14 -17.39
CA VAL A 84 -14.62 -10.04 -18.52
C VAL A 84 -13.92 -9.39 -19.72
N GLN A 85 -12.89 -10.06 -20.26
CA GLN A 85 -12.31 -9.61 -21.52
C GLN A 85 -13.42 -9.63 -22.55
N LEU A 86 -13.90 -8.45 -22.98
CA LEU A 86 -14.78 -8.34 -24.14
C LEU A 86 -13.99 -8.93 -25.32
N MET A 87 -14.35 -10.16 -25.68
CA MET A 87 -14.03 -10.76 -26.97
C MET A 87 -14.61 -9.90 -28.09
#